data_AF-A0A815YI67-F1
#
_entry.id   AF-A0A815YI67-F1
#
_cell.length_a   1.000
_cell.length_b   1.000
_cell.length_c   1.000
_cell.angle_alpha   90.00
_cell.angle_beta   90.00
_cell.angle_gamma   90.00
#
_symmetry.space_group_name_H-M   'P 1'
#
loop_
_entity.id
_entity.type
_entity.pdbx_description
1 polymer ?
#
loop_
_entity_poly.entity_id
_entity_poly.type
_entity_poly.pdbx_seq_one_letter_code
_entity_poly.pdbx_strand_id
1 'polypeptide(L)'
;MKFGDVESAERIFRSIKAKNIITYGATVKGYVGNEMFEKALDLFEQIDIELDDVTYTIAFNCCAKLFNDRAMKIGRKLLDEMPENYRNDNITSTSAIDMLMKFGDVESAERFFRSIETKSIITYNAMIK
;
A
#
# COMPACT_ATOMS: atom_id res chain seq x y z
N MET A 1 2.51 -7.35 17.10
CA MET A 1 3.92 -7.74 17.23
C MET A 1 4.61 -6.80 18.18
N LYS A 2 5.39 -7.31 19.14
CA LYS A 2 6.33 -6.49 19.93
C LYS A 2 7.67 -6.43 19.18
N PHE A 3 8.53 -5.44 19.42
CA PHE A 3 9.81 -5.26 18.71
C PHE A 3 10.66 -6.55 18.55
N GLY A 4 10.84 -7.35 19.61
CA GLY A 4 11.60 -8.61 19.54
C GLY A 4 10.95 -9.73 18.69
N ASP A 5 9.65 -9.63 18.46
CA ASP A 5 8.89 -10.53 17.58
C ASP A 5 9.11 -10.16 16.09
N VAL A 6 9.33 -8.86 15.80
CA VAL A 6 9.59 -8.39 14.43
C VAL A 6 10.94 -8.88 13.91
N GLU A 7 12.01 -8.84 14.70
CA GLU A 7 13.32 -9.36 14.27
C GLU A 7 13.28 -10.87 14.02
N SER A 8 12.57 -11.60 14.88
CA SER A 8 12.38 -13.04 14.72
C SER A 8 11.58 -13.36 13.46
N ALA A 9 10.49 -12.62 13.21
CA ALA A 9 9.69 -12.75 11.99
C ALA A 9 10.47 -12.34 10.74
N GLU A 10 11.33 -11.32 10.81
CA GLU A 10 12.20 -10.92 9.70
C GLU A 10 13.22 -12.02 9.37
N ARG A 11 13.81 -12.65 10.37
CA ARG A 11 14.72 -13.79 10.17
C ARG A 11 14.00 -14.98 9.53
N ILE A 12 12.78 -15.29 9.96
CA ILE A 12 11.94 -16.33 9.35
C ILE A 12 11.60 -15.95 7.91
N PHE A 13 11.16 -14.72 7.67
CA PHE A 13 10.86 -14.22 6.33
C PHE A 13 12.05 -14.35 5.38
N ARG A 14 13.25 -13.99 5.85
CA ARG A 14 14.51 -14.14 5.08
C ARG A 14 14.85 -15.60 4.80
N SER A 15 14.51 -16.55 5.68
CA SER A 15 14.79 -17.98 5.48
C SER A 15 13.80 -18.67 4.53
N ILE A 16 12.62 -18.09 4.28
CA ILE A 16 11.64 -18.59 3.32
C ILE A 16 12.18 -18.42 1.90
N LYS A 17 12.43 -19.56 1.23
CA LYS A 17 12.95 -19.61 -0.15
C LYS A 17 11.94 -19.14 -1.19
N ALA A 18 10.67 -19.56 -1.05
CA ALA A 18 9.58 -19.18 -1.94
C ALA A 18 8.58 -18.34 -1.15
N LYS A 19 8.75 -17.02 -1.22
CA LYS A 19 7.84 -16.07 -0.56
C LYS A 19 6.56 -15.96 -1.38
N ASN A 20 5.43 -15.82 -0.70
CA ASN A 20 4.12 -15.61 -1.29
C ASN A 20 3.42 -14.41 -0.65
N ILE A 21 2.26 -14.04 -1.18
CA ILE A 21 1.51 -12.86 -0.72
C ILE A 21 1.20 -12.91 0.78
N ILE A 22 0.93 -14.09 1.34
CA ILE A 22 0.66 -14.26 2.77
C ILE A 22 1.91 -13.86 3.60
N THR A 23 3.08 -14.35 3.20
CA THR A 23 4.34 -14.01 3.90
C THR A 23 4.69 -12.53 3.78
N TYR A 24 4.53 -11.94 2.58
CA TYR A 24 4.75 -10.50 2.37
C TYR A 24 3.77 -9.66 3.20
N GLY A 25 2.47 -9.95 3.11
CA GLY A 25 1.43 -9.22 3.82
C GLY A 25 1.60 -9.29 5.34
N ALA A 26 1.99 -10.44 5.89
CA ALA A 26 2.30 -10.57 7.31
C ALA A 26 3.52 -9.73 7.74
N THR A 27 4.61 -9.76 6.97
CA THR A 27 5.82 -9.00 7.26
C THR A 27 5.60 -7.50 7.14
N VAL A 28 4.92 -7.04 6.08
CA VAL A 28 4.53 -5.65 5.90
C VAL A 28 3.66 -5.16 7.06
N LYS A 29 2.62 -5.92 7.43
CA LYS A 29 1.77 -5.60 8.60
C LYS A 29 2.59 -5.49 9.88
N GLY A 30 3.56 -6.39 10.05
CA GLY A 30 4.51 -6.37 11.17
C GLY A 30 5.32 -5.07 11.22
N TYR A 31 5.91 -4.66 10.10
CA TYR A 31 6.68 -3.41 10.00
C TYR A 31 5.82 -2.17 10.25
N VAL A 32 4.68 -2.06 9.56
CA VAL A 32 3.77 -0.91 9.69
C VAL A 32 3.21 -0.79 11.10
N GLY A 33 2.86 -1.91 11.74
CA GLY A 33 2.38 -1.93 13.13
C GLY A 33 3.45 -1.58 14.17
N ASN A 34 4.73 -1.57 13.80
CA ASN A 34 5.85 -1.12 14.65
C ASN A 34 6.48 0.18 14.11
N GLU A 35 5.77 0.92 13.26
CA GLU A 35 6.21 2.20 12.68
C GLU A 35 7.52 2.13 11.87
N MET A 36 7.90 0.92 11.42
CA MET A 36 9.08 0.68 10.60
C MET A 36 8.78 0.90 9.11
N PHE A 37 8.24 2.08 8.78
CA PHE A 37 7.69 2.36 7.44
C PHE A 37 8.74 2.25 6.31
N GLU A 38 9.98 2.67 6.55
CA GLU A 38 11.07 2.51 5.57
C GLU A 38 11.35 1.04 5.23
N LYS A 39 11.36 0.15 6.24
CA LYS A 39 11.51 -1.30 6.00
C LYS A 39 10.32 -1.89 5.24
N ALA A 40 9.11 -1.40 5.51
CA ALA A 40 7.94 -1.79 4.74
C ALA A 40 8.07 -1.35 3.28
N LEU A 41 8.59 -0.14 3.04
CA LEU A 41 8.84 0.39 1.71
C LEU A 41 9.92 -0.40 0.95
N ASP A 42 11.02 -0.75 1.61
CA ASP A 42 12.06 -1.65 1.06
C ASP A 42 11.46 -2.97 0.59
N LEU A 43 10.46 -3.46 1.32
CA LEU A 43 9.80 -4.71 1.00
C LEU A 43 8.86 -4.56 -0.20
N PHE A 44 8.07 -3.49 -0.28
CA PHE A 44 7.21 -3.20 -1.43
C PHE A 44 8.01 -3.04 -2.73
N GLU A 45 9.20 -2.46 -2.67
CA GLU A 45 10.09 -2.32 -3.84
C GLU A 45 10.57 -3.67 -4.39
N GLN A 46 10.69 -4.69 -3.53
CA GLN A 46 11.14 -6.03 -3.87
C GLN A 46 10.01 -6.98 -4.28
N ILE A 47 8.74 -6.57 -4.15
CA ILE A 47 7.61 -7.40 -4.52
C ILE A 47 7.48 -7.42 -6.06
N ASP A 48 7.47 -8.63 -6.60
CA ASP A 48 7.28 -8.97 -8.01
C ASP A 48 6.03 -9.86 -8.23
N ILE A 49 5.23 -10.05 -7.17
CA ILE A 49 3.99 -10.82 -7.18
C ILE A 49 2.79 -9.91 -6.97
N GLU A 50 1.63 -10.37 -7.41
CA GLU A 50 0.37 -9.66 -7.19
C GLU A 50 0.04 -9.55 -5.69
N LEU A 51 -0.34 -8.34 -5.27
CA LEU A 51 -0.78 -8.06 -3.91
C LEU A 51 -2.28 -8.31 -3.74
N ASP A 52 -2.69 -8.63 -2.51
CA ASP A 52 -4.11 -8.58 -2.14
C ASP A 52 -4.56 -7.14 -1.81
N ASP A 53 -5.87 -6.93 -1.75
CA ASP A 53 -6.54 -5.67 -1.39
C ASP A 53 -5.98 -5.05 -0.10
N VAL A 54 -5.80 -5.89 0.92
CA VAL A 54 -5.31 -5.44 2.23
C VAL A 54 -3.86 -4.96 2.13
N THR A 55 -3.02 -5.65 1.37
CA THR A 55 -1.60 -5.29 1.22
C THR A 55 -1.45 -4.01 0.37
N TYR A 56 -2.26 -3.83 -0.68
CA TYR A 56 -2.34 -2.54 -1.41
C TYR A 56 -2.75 -1.39 -0.48
N THR A 57 -3.81 -1.58 0.32
CA THR A 57 -4.27 -0.58 1.28
C THR A 57 -3.17 -0.17 2.25
N ILE A 58 -2.42 -1.14 2.77
CA ILE A 58 -1.31 -0.86 3.68
C ILE A 58 -0.18 -0.14 2.95
N ALA A 59 0.10 -0.51 1.70
CA ALA A 59 1.14 0.12 0.89
C ALA A 59 0.86 1.61 0.67
N PHE A 60 -0.34 1.97 0.22
CA PHE A 60 -0.72 3.36 -0.03
C PHE A 60 -0.70 4.19 1.25
N ASN A 61 -1.21 3.64 2.36
CA ASN A 61 -1.12 4.30 3.66
C ASN A 61 0.32 4.49 4.14
N CYS A 62 1.20 3.51 3.92
CA CYS A 62 2.62 3.60 4.25
C CYS A 62 3.29 4.70 3.41
N CYS A 63 3.02 4.73 2.10
CA CYS A 63 3.55 5.75 1.19
C CYS A 63 3.09 7.16 1.58
N ALA A 64 1.80 7.31 1.88
CA ALA A 64 1.23 8.56 2.38
C ALA A 64 1.87 8.99 3.71
N LYS A 65 2.19 8.07 4.62
CA LYS A 65 2.86 8.40 5.89
C LYS A 65 4.29 8.88 5.69
N LEU A 66 5.07 8.20 4.86
CA LEU A 66 6.47 8.53 4.60
C LEU A 66 6.63 9.86 3.86
N PHE A 67 5.69 10.17 2.95
CA PHE A 67 5.60 11.46 2.28
C PHE A 67 6.94 11.95 1.68
N ASN A 68 7.59 11.07 0.93
CA ASN A 68 8.85 11.35 0.24
C ASN A 68 8.82 10.83 -1.20
N ASP A 69 9.76 11.28 -2.03
CA ASP A 69 9.79 10.95 -3.47
C ASP A 69 9.87 9.45 -3.75
N ARG A 70 10.54 8.70 -2.88
CA ARG A 70 10.67 7.24 -2.99
C ARG A 70 9.31 6.57 -2.79
N ALA A 71 8.58 6.96 -1.75
CA ALA A 71 7.23 6.50 -1.47
C ALA A 71 6.27 6.83 -2.62
N MET A 72 6.37 8.02 -3.22
CA MET A 72 5.54 8.37 -4.38
C MET A 72 5.79 7.46 -5.57
N LYS A 73 7.07 7.18 -5.90
CA LYS A 73 7.43 6.30 -7.02
C LYS A 73 6.88 4.89 -6.84
N ILE A 74 7.04 4.32 -5.64
CA ILE A 74 6.55 2.98 -5.32
C ILE A 74 5.02 2.96 -5.31
N GLY A 75 4.38 3.94 -4.69
CA GLY A 75 2.92 4.06 -4.67
C GLY A 75 2.31 4.13 -6.06
N ARG A 76 2.92 4.89 -7.00
CA ARG A 76 2.49 4.91 -8.40
C ARG A 76 2.65 3.56 -9.09
N LYS A 77 3.83 2.93 -8.95
CA LYS A 77 4.09 1.60 -9.52
C LYS A 77 3.00 0.61 -9.08
N LEU A 78 2.71 0.57 -7.78
CA LEU A 78 1.67 -0.31 -7.23
C LEU A 78 0.28 0.03 -7.76
N LEU A 79 -0.04 1.32 -7.95
CA LEU A 79 -1.33 1.74 -8.51
C LEU A 79 -1.50 1.31 -9.98
N ASP A 80 -0.42 1.40 -10.76
CA ASP A 80 -0.40 1.00 -12.17
C ASP A 80 -0.52 -0.54 -12.32
N GLU A 81 0.07 -1.30 -11.39
CA GLU A 81 0.01 -2.76 -11.32
C GLU A 81 -1.29 -3.29 -10.67
N MET A 82 -2.09 -2.42 -10.04
CA MET A 82 -3.28 -2.80 -9.28
C MET A 82 -4.42 -3.28 -10.21
N PRO A 83 -4.86 -4.55 -10.09
CA PRO A 83 -5.92 -5.08 -10.93
C PRO A 83 -7.30 -4.49 -10.60
N GLU A 84 -8.19 -4.50 -11.61
CA GLU A 84 -9.49 -3.81 -11.60
C GLU A 84 -10.42 -4.23 -10.44
N ASN A 85 -10.36 -5.49 -10.02
CA ASN A 85 -11.14 -5.99 -8.88
C ASN A 85 -10.83 -5.24 -7.59
N TYR A 86 -9.56 -4.88 -7.35
CA TYR A 86 -9.17 -4.12 -6.16
C TYR A 86 -9.46 -2.61 -6.32
N ARG A 87 -9.57 -2.10 -7.55
CA ARG A 87 -9.98 -0.71 -7.83
C ARG A 87 -11.46 -0.46 -7.51
N ASN A 88 -12.24 -1.52 -7.40
CA ASN A 88 -13.62 -1.46 -6.95
C ASN A 88 -13.77 -1.70 -5.44
N ASP A 89 -12.70 -2.10 -4.74
CA ASP A 89 -12.70 -2.09 -3.28
C ASP A 89 -12.58 -0.64 -2.78
N ASN A 90 -13.61 -0.20 -2.06
CA ASN A 90 -13.73 1.19 -1.63
C ASN A 90 -12.64 1.59 -0.64
N ILE A 91 -12.15 0.66 0.20
CA ILE A 91 -11.12 0.95 1.20
C ILE A 91 -9.77 1.13 0.50
N THR A 92 -9.40 0.18 -0.35
CA THR A 92 -8.16 0.21 -1.13
C THR A 92 -8.11 1.44 -2.01
N SER A 93 -9.19 1.73 -2.73
CA SER A 93 -9.27 2.88 -3.63
C SER A 93 -9.25 4.21 -2.89
N THR A 94 -9.91 4.30 -1.73
CA THR A 94 -9.82 5.48 -0.86
C THR A 94 -8.37 5.72 -0.41
N SER A 95 -7.64 4.66 -0.02
CA SER A 95 -6.24 4.80 0.40
C SER A 95 -5.31 5.23 -0.74
N ALA A 96 -5.57 4.79 -1.97
CA ALA A 96 -4.85 5.24 -3.16
C ALA A 96 -5.10 6.73 -3.45
N ILE A 97 -6.37 7.18 -3.38
CA ILE A 97 -6.74 8.59 -3.55
C ILE A 97 -6.08 9.44 -2.46
N ASP A 98 -6.19 9.05 -1.19
CA ASP A 98 -5.59 9.77 -0.06
C ASP A 98 -4.07 9.92 -0.24
N MET A 99 -3.40 8.88 -0.74
CA MET A 99 -1.96 8.94 -1.06
C MET A 99 -1.69 10.00 -2.14
N LEU A 100 -2.37 9.94 -3.29
CA LEU A 100 -2.15 10.87 -4.40
C LEU A 100 -2.46 12.32 -4.01
N MET A 101 -3.58 12.54 -3.31
CA MET A 101 -3.98 13.85 -2.79
C MET A 101 -2.93 14.41 -1.85
N LYS A 102 -2.38 13.57 -0.95
CA LYS A 102 -1.34 14.01 -0.02
C LYS A 102 -0.07 14.46 -0.75
N PHE A 103 0.35 13.75 -1.79
CA PHE A 103 1.46 14.13 -2.69
C PHE A 103 1.15 15.32 -3.62
N GLY A 104 -0.06 15.90 -3.55
CA GLY A 104 -0.48 17.02 -4.38
C GLY A 104 -0.77 16.63 -5.83
N ASP A 105 -0.82 15.33 -6.15
CA ASP A 105 -1.14 14.82 -7.49
C ASP A 105 -2.66 14.65 -7.66
N VAL A 106 -3.33 15.79 -7.59
CA VAL A 106 -4.80 15.88 -7.69
C VAL A 106 -5.30 15.36 -9.03
N GLU A 107 -4.54 15.58 -10.11
CA GLU A 107 -4.92 15.15 -11.45
C GLU A 107 -4.98 13.61 -11.56
N SER A 108 -3.97 12.90 -11.05
CA SER A 108 -4.03 11.43 -11.04
C SER A 108 -5.06 10.91 -10.05
N ALA A 109 -5.25 11.58 -8.91
CA ALA A 109 -6.31 11.23 -7.96
C ALA A 109 -7.69 11.30 -8.62
N GLU A 110 -7.97 12.37 -9.38
CA GLU A 110 -9.21 12.53 -10.11
C GLU A 110 -9.39 11.49 -11.22
N ARG A 111 -8.33 11.22 -12.01
CA ARG A 111 -8.38 10.16 -13.03
C ARG A 111 -8.69 8.80 -12.44
N PHE A 112 -7.99 8.44 -11.36
CA PHE A 112 -8.21 7.17 -10.67
C PHE A 112 -9.60 7.10 -10.03
N PHE A 113 -10.06 8.17 -9.37
CA PHE A 113 -11.41 8.25 -8.84
C PHE A 113 -12.46 8.03 -9.94
N ARG A 114 -12.28 8.65 -11.11
CA ARG A 114 -13.19 8.48 -12.25
C ARG A 114 -13.23 7.02 -12.74
N SER A 115 -12.12 6.29 -12.71
CA SER A 115 -12.09 4.88 -13.14
C SER A 115 -12.75 3.89 -12.17
N ILE A 116 -12.98 4.26 -10.91
CA ILE A 116 -13.72 3.40 -9.96
C ILE A 116 -15.17 3.21 -10.43
N GLU A 117 -15.63 1.98 -10.66
CA GLU A 117 -16.99 1.73 -11.12
C GLU A 117 -18.02 2.00 -10.01
N THR A 118 -17.74 1.49 -8.80
CA THR A 118 -18.66 1.59 -7.65
C THR A 118 -18.09 2.52 -6.58
N LYS A 119 -18.36 3.82 -6.74
CA LYS A 119 -17.96 4.86 -5.77
C LYS A 119 -18.85 4.82 -4.53
N SER A 120 -18.25 5.04 -3.38
CA SER A 120 -18.94 5.19 -2.09
C SER A 120 -18.65 6.54 -1.44
N ILE A 121 -19.39 6.89 -0.39
CA ILE A 121 -19.19 8.13 0.39
C ILE A 121 -17.72 8.28 0.83
N ILE A 122 -17.03 7.19 1.17
CA ILE A 122 -15.62 7.26 1.57
C ILE A 122 -14.70 7.68 0.42
N THR A 123 -14.95 7.19 -0.80
CA THR A 123 -14.19 7.60 -1.99
C THR A 123 -14.47 9.06 -2.39
N TYR A 124 -15.70 9.55 -2.22
CA TYR A 124 -16.03 10.97 -2.44
C TYR A 124 -15.34 11.87 -1.42
N ASN A 125 -15.38 11.49 -0.14
CA ASN A 125 -14.74 12.26 0.93
C ASN A 125 -13.22 12.35 0.74
N ALA A 126 -12.58 11.29 0.21
CA ALA A 126 -11.16 11.27 -0.09
C ALA A 126 -10.75 12.34 -1.12
N MET A 127 -11.61 12.63 -2.10
CA MET A 127 -11.34 13.66 -3.13
C MET A 127 -11.47 15.11 -2.64
N ILE A 128 -12.17 15.34 -1.53
CA ILE A 128 -12.47 16.68 -1.01
C ILE A 128 -11.42 17.14 0.03
N LYS A 129 -10.67 16.18 0.58
CA LYS A 129 -9.78 16.35 1.73
C LYS A 129 -8.49 17.07 1.35
#